data_AF-A0A970M6R1-F1
#
_entry.id   AF-A0A970M6R1-F1
#
_cell.length_a   1.000
_cell.length_b   1.000
_cell.length_c   1.000
_cell.angle_alpha   90.00
_cell.angle_beta   90.00
_cell.angle_gamma   90.00
#
_symmetry.space_group_name_H-M   'P 1'
#
loop_
_entity.id
_entity.type
_entity.pdbx_description
1 polymer ?
#
loop_
_entity_poly.entity_id
_entity_poly.type
_entity_poly.pdbx_seq_one_letter_code
_entity_poly.pdbx_strand_id
1 'polypeptide(L)'
;MPKKTIYRYLGILAALTIIFGAVYNVAANAENVFAGKVVVIKKLPPTYFPTQNGFVQFLRNHSVKFLHADENHEWMFQSMAFFKRPLGDYEVEMVFFDVKNGKSKDKRRFVNSFTQYTQDRNTRSLLGRAILTRPSFDANREYMVVVQRHSEEVATGFFSTKGISQEQIDEQKRYEAEVKKMEESMKDLERKAKEQEEQQKREEEQRNKKAADSLF
;
A
#
# COMPACT_ATOMS: atom_id res chain seq x y z
N MET A 1 -24.76 27.65 -6.63
CA MET A 1 -24.16 26.70 -7.61
C MET A 1 -22.87 26.13 -7.02
N PRO A 2 -22.82 24.86 -6.59
CA PRO A 2 -21.57 24.29 -6.08
C PRO A 2 -20.70 23.79 -7.24
N LYS A 3 -19.48 24.33 -7.32
CA LYS A 3 -18.44 23.89 -8.27
C LYS A 3 -18.00 22.48 -7.90
N LYS A 4 -18.25 21.51 -8.78
CA LYS A 4 -17.67 20.16 -8.70
C LYS A 4 -16.21 20.25 -9.14
N THR A 5 -15.28 20.17 -8.20
CA THR A 5 -13.86 20.01 -8.53
C THR A 5 -13.56 18.52 -8.65
N ILE A 6 -13.47 18.09 -9.90
CA ILE A 6 -12.98 16.77 -10.32
C ILE A 6 -11.46 16.78 -10.12
N TYR A 7 -10.95 16.10 -9.09
CA TYR A 7 -9.53 15.78 -9.01
C TYR A 7 -9.30 14.43 -9.69
N ARG A 8 -9.01 14.51 -10.99
CA ARG A 8 -8.40 13.47 -11.82
C ARG A 8 -6.88 13.55 -11.62
N TYR A 9 -6.26 12.40 -11.34
CA TYR A 9 -4.82 12.13 -11.37
C TYR A 9 -3.92 13.06 -10.53
N LEU A 10 -3.71 12.70 -9.25
CA LEU A 10 -2.46 13.04 -8.57
C LEU A 10 -1.52 11.83 -8.64
N GLY A 11 -0.38 12.03 -9.31
CA GLY A 11 0.67 11.05 -9.46
C GLY A 11 1.18 10.56 -8.11
N ILE A 12 1.36 9.24 -8.01
CA ILE A 12 1.98 8.58 -6.87
C ILE A 12 3.45 8.99 -6.85
N LEU A 13 3.78 9.95 -6.00
CA LEU A 13 5.14 10.35 -5.69
C LEU A 13 5.64 9.39 -4.58
N ALA A 14 6.18 8.24 -4.99
CA ALA A 14 6.83 7.32 -4.05
C ALA A 14 8.15 7.96 -3.58
N ALA A 15 8.11 8.66 -2.45
CA ALA A 15 9.29 9.25 -1.83
C ALA A 15 10.12 8.15 -1.14
N LEU A 16 11.08 7.60 -1.89
CA LEU A 16 12.04 6.62 -1.40
C LEU A 16 13.11 7.34 -0.57
N THR A 17 12.93 7.38 0.75
CA THR A 17 13.92 7.95 1.69
C THR A 17 15.05 6.95 1.90
N ILE A 18 16.25 7.31 1.43
CA ILE A 18 17.45 6.49 1.52
C ILE A 18 18.15 6.76 2.86
N ILE A 19 18.15 5.78 3.75
CA ILE A 19 18.95 5.82 5.00
C ILE A 19 20.22 5.01 4.72
N PHE A 20 21.34 5.71 4.52
CA PHE A 20 22.65 5.11 4.27
C PHE A 20 23.43 4.88 5.57
N GLY A 21 24.00 3.68 5.73
CA GLY A 21 24.97 3.36 6.77
C GLY A 21 25.97 2.32 6.25
N ALA A 22 27.26 2.53 6.52
CA ALA A 22 28.36 1.71 6.00
C ALA A 22 28.34 0.28 6.58
N VAL A 23 27.92 -0.72 5.79
CA VAL A 23 27.93 -2.16 6.15
C VAL A 23 29.10 -2.92 5.47
N TYR A 24 30.08 -2.20 4.92
CA TYR A 24 31.00 -2.74 3.90
C TYR A 24 31.87 -3.95 4.30
N ASN A 25 32.13 -4.23 5.59
CA ASN A 25 33.07 -5.29 5.99
C ASN A 25 32.44 -6.61 6.50
N VAL A 26 31.17 -6.61 6.91
CA VAL A 26 30.50 -7.83 7.42
C VAL A 26 29.66 -8.54 6.33
N ALA A 27 29.40 -7.84 5.22
CA ALA A 27 28.54 -8.34 4.15
C ALA A 27 29.16 -9.47 3.30
N ALA A 28 30.49 -9.61 3.24
CA ALA A 28 31.17 -10.52 2.32
C ALA A 28 30.70 -11.99 2.40
N ASN A 29 30.39 -12.50 3.60
CA ASN A 29 29.84 -13.85 3.76
C ASN A 29 28.35 -13.93 3.42
N ALA A 30 27.58 -12.88 3.76
CA ALA A 30 26.17 -12.81 3.40
C ALA A 30 25.96 -12.74 1.88
N GLU A 31 26.84 -12.04 1.17
CA GLU A 31 26.87 -11.98 -0.30
C GLU A 31 26.98 -13.36 -0.95
N ASN A 32 27.70 -14.29 -0.31
CA ASN A 32 27.83 -15.65 -0.80
C ASN A 32 26.63 -16.53 -0.37
N VAL A 33 26.15 -16.41 0.87
CA VAL A 33 25.02 -17.20 1.40
C VAL A 33 23.70 -16.86 0.70
N PHE A 34 23.49 -15.58 0.40
CA PHE A 34 22.27 -15.07 -0.21
C PHE A 34 22.45 -14.74 -1.70
N ALA A 35 23.54 -15.20 -2.32
CA ALA A 35 23.86 -14.89 -3.72
C ALA A 35 22.66 -15.10 -4.68
N GLY A 36 22.25 -14.05 -5.37
CA GLY A 36 21.10 -14.03 -6.28
C GLY A 36 19.74 -13.89 -5.60
N LYS A 37 19.68 -13.49 -4.33
CA LYS A 37 18.42 -13.37 -3.58
C LYS A 37 18.16 -11.94 -3.14
N VAL A 38 16.88 -11.59 -3.11
CA VAL A 38 16.36 -10.42 -2.40
C VAL A 38 15.73 -10.91 -1.10
N VAL A 39 16.27 -10.46 0.02
CA VAL A 39 15.76 -10.77 1.36
C VAL A 39 14.94 -9.59 1.84
N VAL A 40 13.64 -9.78 2.00
CA VAL A 40 12.75 -8.79 2.61
C VAL A 40 12.91 -8.88 4.13
N ILE A 41 13.15 -7.76 4.81
CA ILE A 41 13.41 -7.69 6.25
C ILE A 41 12.51 -6.66 6.94
N LYS A 42 12.15 -6.95 8.19
CA LYS A 42 11.36 -6.05 9.05
C LYS A 42 12.17 -4.91 9.68
N LYS A 43 13.48 -5.12 9.87
CA LYS A 43 14.35 -4.23 10.65
C LYS A 43 15.66 -4.00 9.92
N LEU A 44 16.17 -2.76 9.99
CA LEU A 44 17.47 -2.43 9.42
C LEU A 44 18.55 -3.22 10.17
N PRO A 45 19.54 -3.76 9.46
CA PRO A 45 20.74 -4.26 10.10
C PRO A 45 21.38 -3.14 10.94
N PRO A 46 21.84 -3.42 12.17
CA PRO A 46 22.71 -2.50 12.88
C PRO A 46 23.97 -2.18 12.05
N THR A 47 24.58 -1.05 12.35
CA THR A 47 25.81 -0.59 11.69
C THR A 47 26.99 -1.54 11.89
N TYR A 48 26.97 -2.30 12.98
CA TYR A 48 28.05 -3.21 13.36
C TYR A 48 27.50 -4.55 13.83
N PHE A 49 28.25 -5.61 13.49
CA PHE A 49 28.05 -6.95 14.03
C PHE A 49 29.38 -7.47 14.59
N PRO A 50 29.39 -8.07 15.79
CA PRO A 50 30.60 -8.58 16.42
C PRO A 50 31.20 -9.80 15.69
N THR A 51 30.40 -10.49 14.87
CA THR A 51 30.85 -11.67 14.13
C THR A 51 30.37 -11.61 12.68
N GLN A 52 31.15 -12.19 11.77
CA GLN A 52 30.78 -12.30 10.35
C GLN A 52 29.46 -13.06 10.15
N ASN A 53 29.21 -14.10 10.96
CA ASN A 53 27.96 -14.86 10.91
C ASN A 53 26.79 -14.13 11.56
N GLY A 54 27.04 -13.15 12.43
CA GLY A 54 26.00 -12.38 13.10
C GLY A 54 25.09 -11.67 12.10
N PHE A 55 25.65 -11.14 11.01
CA PHE A 55 24.87 -10.51 9.95
C PHE A 55 23.98 -11.51 9.19
N VAL A 56 24.53 -12.68 8.85
CA VAL A 56 23.76 -13.75 8.19
C VAL A 56 22.61 -14.23 9.08
N GLN A 57 22.88 -14.45 10.37
CA GLN A 57 21.87 -14.84 11.35
C GLN A 57 20.81 -13.76 11.51
N PHE A 58 21.21 -12.49 11.58
CA PHE A 58 20.29 -11.37 11.63
C PHE A 58 19.32 -11.37 10.45
N LEU A 59 19.83 -11.51 9.22
CA LEU A 59 19.01 -11.55 8.02
C LEU A 59 18.05 -12.73 8.01
N ARG A 60 18.48 -13.91 8.45
CA ARG A 60 17.60 -15.09 8.57
C ARG A 60 16.47 -14.83 9.57
N ASN A 61 16.81 -14.30 10.74
CA ASN A 61 15.87 -14.09 11.84
C ASN A 61 14.88 -12.95 11.59
N HIS A 62 15.29 -11.93 10.81
CA HIS A 62 14.45 -10.78 10.50
C HIS A 62 13.85 -10.83 9.09
N SER A 63 14.13 -11.90 8.32
CA SER A 63 13.51 -12.12 7.03
C SER A 63 12.01 -12.33 7.19
N VAL A 64 11.24 -11.72 6.30
CA VAL A 64 9.78 -11.84 6.33
C VAL A 64 9.20 -12.22 5.01
N LYS A 65 8.21 -13.10 5.10
CA LYS A 65 7.41 -13.54 3.97
C LYS A 65 6.07 -12.81 3.89
N PHE A 66 5.59 -12.28 5.01
CA PHE A 66 4.29 -11.61 5.09
C PHE A 66 4.48 -10.14 5.48
N LEU A 67 3.98 -9.26 4.64
CA LEU A 67 3.92 -7.82 4.87
C LEU A 67 2.49 -7.46 5.26
N HIS A 68 2.33 -6.74 6.37
CA HIS A 68 1.04 -6.26 6.83
C HIS A 68 0.85 -4.82 6.36
N ALA A 69 -0.37 -4.50 5.90
CA ALA A 69 -0.73 -3.15 5.55
C ALA A 69 -0.72 -2.26 6.81
N ASP A 70 -0.31 -1.01 6.66
CA ASP A 70 -0.44 0.01 7.69
C ASP A 70 -1.86 0.63 7.70
N GLU A 71 -2.04 1.66 8.50
CA GLU A 71 -3.31 2.40 8.63
C GLU A 71 -3.74 3.08 7.32
N ASN A 72 -2.79 3.40 6.44
CA ASN A 72 -3.04 3.98 5.12
C ASN A 72 -3.26 2.91 4.04
N HIS A 73 -3.32 1.63 4.42
CA HIS A 73 -3.39 0.48 3.53
C HIS A 73 -2.17 0.32 2.61
N GLU A 74 -0.99 0.75 3.07
CA GLU A 74 0.28 0.62 2.37
C GLU A 74 1.15 -0.49 2.98
N TRP A 75 1.98 -1.13 2.16
CA TRP A 75 2.97 -2.10 2.67
C TRP A 75 4.37 -1.53 2.63
N MET A 76 4.92 -1.27 3.80
CA MET A 76 6.29 -0.80 3.94
C MET A 76 7.22 -1.95 4.28
N PHE A 77 8.36 -2.01 3.60
CA PHE A 77 9.40 -2.97 3.95
C PHE A 77 10.80 -2.47 3.57
N GLN A 78 11.78 -3.15 4.12
CA GLN A 78 13.16 -3.04 3.72
C GLN A 78 13.57 -4.32 3.03
N SER A 79 14.53 -4.22 2.14
CA SER A 79 15.07 -5.38 1.44
C SER A 79 16.56 -5.26 1.27
N MET A 80 17.23 -6.41 1.25
CA MET A 80 18.62 -6.51 0.83
C MET A 80 18.72 -7.46 -0.35
N ALA A 81 19.16 -6.93 -1.49
CA ALA A 81 19.52 -7.72 -2.65
C ALA A 81 20.98 -8.14 -2.55
N PHE A 82 21.28 -9.40 -2.84
CA PHE A 82 22.63 -9.95 -2.88
C PHE A 82 22.91 -10.50 -4.26
N PHE A 83 23.98 -10.06 -4.90
CA PHE A 83 24.31 -10.39 -6.27
C PHE A 83 25.38 -11.48 -6.32
N LYS A 84 25.21 -12.43 -7.25
CA LYS A 84 26.19 -13.53 -7.44
C LYS A 84 27.57 -13.03 -7.85
N ARG A 85 27.61 -11.89 -8.53
CA ARG A 85 28.81 -11.18 -9.01
C ARG A 85 28.61 -9.68 -8.78
N PRO A 86 29.68 -8.88 -8.78
CA PRO A 86 29.55 -7.42 -8.74
C PRO A 86 28.61 -6.92 -9.85
N LEU A 87 27.83 -5.88 -9.55
CA LEU A 87 26.83 -5.34 -10.47
C LEU A 87 27.43 -4.85 -11.79
N GLY A 88 28.65 -4.31 -11.78
CA GLY A 88 29.28 -3.74 -12.97
C GLY A 88 28.64 -2.44 -13.47
N ASP A 89 27.62 -1.94 -12.76
CA ASP A 89 26.78 -0.82 -13.16
C ASP A 89 26.40 0.05 -11.94
N TYR A 90 26.07 1.32 -12.22
CA TYR A 90 25.60 2.31 -11.26
C TYR A 90 24.09 2.33 -11.10
N GLU A 91 23.36 1.60 -11.94
CA GLU A 91 21.91 1.56 -11.94
C GLU A 91 21.41 0.12 -11.91
N VAL A 92 20.35 -0.11 -11.14
CA VAL A 92 19.54 -1.32 -11.19
C VAL A 92 18.07 -0.98 -11.16
N GLU A 93 17.25 -1.84 -11.73
CA GLU A 93 15.80 -1.73 -11.68
C GLU A 93 15.22 -2.79 -10.74
N MET A 94 14.44 -2.36 -9.75
CA MET A 94 13.64 -3.25 -8.91
C MET A 94 12.26 -3.42 -9.55
N VAL A 95 12.01 -4.58 -10.12
CA VAL A 95 10.78 -4.92 -10.82
C VAL A 95 9.90 -5.83 -9.97
N PHE A 96 8.63 -5.49 -9.83
CA PHE A 96 7.65 -6.23 -9.07
C PHE A 96 6.69 -6.98 -10.00
N PHE A 97 6.46 -8.25 -9.68
CA PHE A 97 5.52 -9.10 -10.38
C PHE A 97 4.52 -9.72 -9.42
N ASP A 98 3.26 -9.81 -9.83
CA ASP A 98 2.25 -10.68 -9.22
C ASP A 98 2.47 -12.10 -9.75
N VAL A 99 2.64 -13.06 -8.84
CA VAL A 99 2.95 -14.46 -9.16
C VAL A 99 1.81 -15.41 -8.83
N LYS A 100 0.58 -14.91 -8.70
CA LYS A 100 -0.63 -15.73 -8.49
C LYS A 100 -0.74 -16.90 -9.49
N ASN A 101 -0.38 -16.65 -10.74
CA ASN A 101 -0.49 -17.65 -11.82
C ASN A 101 0.78 -18.50 -12.01
N GLY A 102 1.83 -18.25 -11.23
CA GLY A 102 3.10 -18.96 -11.30
C GLY A 102 4.32 -18.05 -11.25
N LYS A 103 5.48 -18.66 -10.99
CA LYS A 103 6.77 -17.97 -10.81
C LYS A 103 7.64 -17.94 -12.08
N SER A 104 7.25 -18.65 -13.14
CA SER A 104 7.96 -18.60 -14.43
C SER A 104 7.80 -17.23 -15.10
N LYS A 105 8.76 -16.84 -15.96
CA LYS A 105 8.78 -15.52 -16.62
C LYS A 105 7.52 -15.24 -17.44
N ASP A 106 6.97 -16.29 -18.01
CA ASP A 106 5.78 -16.38 -18.86
C ASP A 106 4.46 -16.34 -18.06
N LYS A 107 4.49 -16.59 -16.74
CA LYS A 107 3.27 -16.64 -15.89
C LYS A 107 3.17 -15.48 -14.91
N ARG A 108 4.28 -14.82 -14.60
CA ARG A 108 4.31 -13.65 -13.71
C ARG A 108 3.74 -12.43 -14.43
N ARG A 109 2.94 -11.63 -13.74
CA ARG A 109 2.35 -10.40 -14.28
C ARG A 109 3.11 -9.20 -13.75
N PHE A 110 3.61 -8.33 -14.64
CA PHE A 110 4.25 -7.08 -14.23
C PHE A 110 3.28 -6.21 -13.43
N VAL A 111 3.78 -5.60 -12.35
CA VAL A 111 3.00 -4.73 -11.45
C VAL A 111 3.55 -3.32 -11.46
N ASN A 112 4.84 -3.17 -11.13
CA ASN A 112 5.51 -1.87 -11.06
C ASN A 112 7.03 -2.05 -11.10
N SER A 113 7.78 -0.98 -11.33
CA SER A 113 9.24 -0.97 -11.18
C SER A 113 9.77 0.36 -10.64
N PHE A 114 10.96 0.32 -10.03
CA PHE A 114 11.68 1.49 -9.56
C PHE A 114 13.17 1.37 -9.88
N THR A 115 13.77 2.46 -10.34
CA THR A 115 15.22 2.55 -10.52
C THR A 115 15.91 2.87 -9.19
N GLN A 116 16.98 2.16 -8.88
CA GLN A 116 17.86 2.45 -7.76
C GLN A 116 19.30 2.61 -8.25
N TYR A 117 19.93 3.70 -7.84
CA TYR A 117 21.34 3.96 -8.13
C TYR A 117 22.24 3.39 -7.04
N THR A 118 23.40 2.86 -7.45
CA THR A 118 24.44 2.34 -6.56
C THR A 118 25.62 3.31 -6.50
N GLN A 119 26.41 3.22 -5.43
CA GLN A 119 27.59 4.08 -5.26
C GLN A 119 28.78 3.63 -6.10
N ASP A 120 28.89 2.32 -6.36
CA ASP A 120 30.00 1.72 -7.09
C ASP A 120 29.54 0.53 -7.93
N ARG A 121 30.24 0.31 -9.06
CA ARG A 121 30.06 -0.85 -9.94
C ARG A 121 30.45 -2.15 -9.25
N ASN A 122 31.33 -2.12 -8.25
CA ASN A 122 31.72 -3.35 -7.54
C ASN A 122 30.72 -3.79 -6.45
N THR A 123 29.60 -3.07 -6.31
CA THR A 123 28.55 -3.40 -5.33
C THR A 123 28.04 -4.83 -5.54
N ARG A 124 28.09 -5.64 -4.48
CA ARG A 124 27.58 -7.03 -4.43
C ARG A 124 26.34 -7.19 -3.54
N SER A 125 25.98 -6.15 -2.80
CA SER A 125 24.74 -6.11 -2.02
C SER A 125 24.13 -4.70 -2.04
N LEU A 126 22.79 -4.65 -2.03
CA LEU A 126 22.05 -3.39 -2.10
C LEU A 126 20.93 -3.39 -1.06
N LEU A 127 20.96 -2.42 -0.16
CA LEU A 127 19.87 -2.15 0.78
C LEU A 127 18.88 -1.20 0.11
N GLY A 128 17.59 -1.54 0.18
CA GLY A 128 16.50 -0.74 -0.35
C GLY A 128 15.34 -0.66 0.63
N ARG A 129 14.60 0.44 0.56
CA ARG A 129 13.30 0.61 1.23
C ARG A 129 12.24 0.76 0.17
N ALA A 130 11.12 0.07 0.31
CA ALA A 130 10.00 0.19 -0.60
C ALA A 130 8.70 0.40 0.17
N ILE A 131 7.81 1.18 -0.45
CA ILE A 131 6.44 1.40 -0.01
C ILE A 131 5.56 0.98 -1.17
N LEU A 132 4.72 -0.03 -0.94
CA LEU A 132 3.79 -0.54 -1.94
C LEU A 132 2.44 0.11 -1.71
N THR A 133 1.96 0.80 -2.73
CA THR A 133 0.71 1.55 -2.69
C THR A 133 -0.31 1.00 -3.67
N ARG A 134 -1.58 1.27 -3.37
CA ARG A 134 -2.73 0.93 -4.22
C ARG A 134 -2.83 1.95 -5.37
N PRO A 135 -3.38 1.58 -6.54
CA PRO A 135 -4.01 0.30 -6.88
C PRO A 135 -3.03 -0.74 -7.46
N SER A 136 -1.76 -0.39 -7.66
CA SER A 136 -0.78 -1.31 -8.26
C SER A 136 -0.61 -2.58 -7.42
N PHE A 137 -0.58 -2.43 -6.10
CA PHE A 137 -0.51 -3.53 -5.16
C PHE A 137 -1.85 -3.74 -4.44
N ASP A 138 -2.12 -4.98 -4.05
CA ASP A 138 -3.34 -5.39 -3.36
C ASP A 138 -3.01 -6.37 -2.23
N ALA A 139 -3.93 -6.49 -1.28
CA ALA A 139 -3.80 -7.38 -0.13
C ALA A 139 -4.01 -8.84 -0.55
N ASN A 140 -3.44 -9.76 0.24
CA ASN A 140 -3.63 -11.20 0.09
C ASN A 140 -3.12 -11.72 -1.27
N ARG A 141 -2.05 -11.11 -1.78
CA ARG A 141 -1.37 -11.49 -3.02
C ARG A 141 0.04 -11.98 -2.74
N GLU A 142 0.57 -12.80 -3.64
CA GLU A 142 1.98 -13.16 -3.68
C GLU A 142 2.69 -12.32 -4.74
N TYR A 143 3.79 -11.70 -4.34
CA TYR A 143 4.63 -10.89 -5.20
C TYR A 143 6.04 -11.45 -5.27
N MET A 144 6.66 -11.24 -6.43
CA MET A 144 8.07 -11.45 -6.67
C MET A 144 8.72 -10.11 -6.96
N VAL A 145 9.80 -9.81 -6.25
CA VAL A 145 10.70 -8.70 -6.57
C VAL A 145 11.91 -9.24 -7.31
N VAL A 146 12.27 -8.61 -8.41
CA VAL A 146 13.39 -8.97 -9.27
C VAL A 146 14.26 -7.75 -9.42
N VAL A 147 15.54 -7.86 -9.06
CA VAL A 147 16.51 -6.82 -9.39
C VAL A 147 17.07 -7.12 -10.77
N GLN A 148 16.98 -6.15 -11.66
CA GLN A 148 17.45 -6.25 -13.03
C GLN A 148 18.59 -5.27 -13.30
N ARG A 149 19.53 -5.69 -14.14
CA ARG A 149 20.56 -4.86 -14.76
C ARG A 149 20.47 -5.05 -16.27
N HIS A 150 20.14 -4.01 -17.03
CA HIS A 150 19.91 -4.10 -18.48
C HIS A 150 19.03 -5.31 -18.88
N SER A 151 17.90 -5.49 -18.18
CA SER A 151 16.97 -6.63 -18.34
C SER A 151 17.49 -8.02 -17.93
N GLU A 152 18.72 -8.14 -17.44
CA GLU A 152 19.24 -9.36 -16.81
C GLU A 152 18.80 -9.45 -15.36
N GLU A 153 18.22 -10.59 -14.95
CA GLU A 153 17.83 -10.83 -13.56
C GLU A 153 19.04 -11.21 -12.71
N VAL A 154 19.44 -10.31 -11.81
CA VAL A 154 20.63 -10.49 -10.97
C VAL A 154 20.30 -10.96 -9.55
N ALA A 155 19.08 -10.69 -9.06
CA ALA A 155 18.59 -11.20 -7.79
C ALA A 155 17.04 -11.29 -7.77
N THR A 156 16.50 -12.23 -7.00
CA THR A 156 15.04 -12.41 -6.87
C THR A 156 14.61 -12.67 -5.43
N GLY A 157 13.44 -12.19 -5.03
CA GLY A 157 12.83 -12.46 -3.73
C GLY A 157 11.31 -12.55 -3.82
N PHE A 158 10.70 -13.11 -2.78
CA PHE A 158 9.26 -13.32 -2.71
C PHE A 158 8.71 -12.82 -1.38
N PHE A 159 7.52 -12.26 -1.44
CA PHE A 159 6.75 -11.87 -0.25
C PHE A 159 5.25 -11.89 -0.58
N SER A 160 4.44 -11.92 0.46
CA SER A 160 2.98 -11.88 0.37
C SER A 160 2.47 -10.69 1.16
N THR A 161 1.44 -10.04 0.64
CA THR A 161 0.75 -8.94 1.33
C THR A 161 -0.40 -9.49 2.17
N LYS A 162 -0.67 -8.84 3.30
CA LYS A 162 -1.79 -9.12 4.21
C LYS A 162 -2.52 -7.81 4.52
N GLY A 163 -3.84 -7.88 4.64
CA GLY A 163 -4.71 -6.74 4.90
C GLY A 163 -6.07 -6.92 4.23
N ILE A 164 -6.83 -5.83 4.15
CA ILE A 164 -8.12 -5.75 3.48
C ILE A 164 -7.87 -5.49 1.99
N SER A 165 -8.54 -6.21 1.09
CA SER A 165 -8.39 -6.03 -0.36
C SER A 165 -9.01 -4.72 -0.84
N GLN A 166 -8.63 -4.27 -2.04
CA GLN A 166 -9.26 -3.07 -2.64
C GLN A 166 -10.77 -3.25 -2.78
N GLU A 167 -11.19 -4.44 -3.20
CA GLU A 167 -12.61 -4.78 -3.40
C GLU A 167 -13.40 -4.63 -2.10
N GLN A 168 -12.86 -5.11 -0.99
CA GLN A 168 -13.49 -4.98 0.34
C GLN A 168 -13.55 -3.52 0.80
N ILE A 169 -12.50 -2.73 0.57
CA ILE A 169 -12.50 -1.29 0.88
C ILE A 169 -13.57 -0.57 0.05
N ASP A 170 -13.69 -0.91 -1.23
CA ASP A 170 -14.66 -0.29 -2.13
C ASP A 170 -16.10 -0.67 -1.77
N GLU A 171 -16.34 -1.92 -1.36
CA GLU A 171 -17.63 -2.40 -0.87
C GLU A 171 -18.05 -1.66 0.41
N GLN A 172 -17.14 -1.53 1.39
CA GLN A 172 -17.40 -0.79 2.61
C GLN A 172 -17.78 0.67 2.34
N LYS A 173 -17.06 1.35 1.44
CA LYS A 173 -17.36 2.73 1.04
C LYS A 173 -18.73 2.87 0.37
N ARG A 174 -19.15 1.88 -0.42
CA ARG A 174 -20.49 1.88 -1.05
C ARG A 174 -21.57 1.74 0.01
N TYR A 175 -21.40 0.80 0.93
CA TYR A 175 -22.34 0.59 2.03
C TYR A 175 -22.47 1.85 2.90
N GLU A 176 -21.36 2.47 3.30
CA GLU A 176 -21.36 3.73 4.06
C GLU A 176 -22.07 4.87 3.32
N ALA A 177 -21.87 4.97 2.00
CA ALA A 177 -22.56 5.96 1.17
C ALA A 177 -24.07 5.70 1.06
N GLU A 178 -24.50 4.44 1.05
CA GLU A 178 -25.92 4.07 1.04
C GLU A 178 -26.58 4.36 2.38
N VAL A 179 -25.95 4.01 3.50
CA VAL A 179 -26.43 4.32 4.84
C VAL A 179 -26.57 5.83 5.01
N LYS A 180 -25.58 6.62 4.58
CA LYS A 180 -25.65 8.08 4.65
C LYS A 180 -26.82 8.66 3.84
N LYS A 181 -27.06 8.15 2.63
CA LYS A 181 -28.22 8.58 1.82
C LYS A 181 -29.55 8.21 2.48
N MET A 182 -29.62 7.05 3.12
CA MET A 182 -30.80 6.62 3.86
C MET A 182 -31.05 7.54 5.06
N GLU A 183 -30.01 7.88 5.83
CA GLU A 183 -30.11 8.85 6.93
C GLU A 183 -30.58 10.23 6.47
N GLU A 184 -30.04 10.73 5.35
CA GLU A 184 -30.48 11.99 4.74
C GLU A 184 -31.96 11.92 4.33
N SER A 185 -32.38 10.81 3.72
CA SER A 185 -33.78 10.60 3.32
C SER A 185 -34.73 10.50 4.51
N MET A 186 -34.31 9.87 5.61
CA MET A 186 -35.10 9.79 6.84
C MET A 186 -35.28 11.16 7.47
N LYS A 187 -34.21 11.96 7.56
CA LYS A 187 -34.29 13.34 8.08
C LYS A 187 -35.22 14.21 7.24
N ASP A 188 -35.19 14.04 5.92
CA ASP A 188 -36.10 14.74 5.02
C ASP A 188 -37.56 14.32 5.21
N LEU A 189 -37.82 13.02 5.44
CA LEU A 189 -39.15 12.51 5.75
C LEU A 189 -39.66 13.02 7.11
N GLU A 190 -38.82 13.02 8.14
CA GLU A 190 -39.15 13.59 9.45
C GLU A 190 -39.47 15.07 9.37
N ARG A 191 -38.69 15.84 8.60
CA ARG A 191 -38.97 17.26 8.36
C ARG A 191 -40.32 17.45 7.68
N LYS A 192 -40.60 16.68 6.63
CA LYS A 192 -41.90 16.71 5.92
C LYS A 192 -43.07 16.32 6.84
N ALA A 193 -42.88 15.31 7.68
CA ALA A 193 -43.91 14.88 8.64
C ALA A 193 -44.22 15.99 9.66
N LYS A 194 -43.19 16.66 10.19
CA LYS A 194 -43.37 17.82 11.08
C LYS A 194 -44.05 19.01 10.39
N GLU A 195 -43.64 19.32 9.17
CA GLU A 195 -44.27 20.37 8.36
C GLU A 195 -45.77 20.07 8.11
N GLN A 196 -46.11 18.82 7.82
CA GLN A 196 -47.50 18.38 7.66
C GLN A 196 -48.29 18.45 8.97
N GLU A 197 -47.71 18.03 10.09
CA GLU A 197 -48.35 18.13 11.40
C GLU A 197 -48.62 19.59 11.80
N GLU A 198 -47.66 20.49 11.55
CA GLU A 198 -47.85 21.93 11.76
C GLU A 198 -48.92 22.52 10.86
N GLN A 199 -48.96 22.12 9.58
CA GLN A 199 -50.01 22.56 8.65
C GLN A 199 -51.40 22.11 9.12
N GLN A 200 -51.54 20.85 9.52
CA GLN A 200 -52.80 20.32 10.05
C GLN A 200 -53.25 21.07 11.30
N LYS A 201 -52.35 21.33 12.26
CA LYS A 201 -52.64 22.13 13.46
C LYS A 201 -53.11 23.54 13.10
N ARG A 202 -52.43 24.21 12.15
CA ARG A 202 -52.82 25.55 11.69
C ARG A 202 -54.19 25.55 10.99
N GLU A 203 -54.50 24.53 10.20
CA GLU A 203 -55.80 24.37 9.54
C GLU A 203 -56.94 24.12 10.54
N GLU A 204 -56.69 23.29 11.55
CA GLU A 204 -57.65 23.00 12.62
C GLU A 204 -57.93 24.24 13.49
N GLU A 205 -56.90 24.98 13.88
CA GLU A 205 -57.04 26.25 14.59
C GLU A 205 -57.86 27.27 13.78
N GLN A 206 -57.63 27.37 12.46
CA GLN A 206 -58.39 28.24 11.58
C GLN A 206 -59.86 27.82 11.45
N ARG A 207 -60.13 26.51 11.34
CA ARG A 207 -61.50 25.98 11.33
C ARG A 207 -62.24 26.30 12.63
N ASN A 208 -61.58 26.08 13.77
CA ASN A 208 -62.17 26.36 15.09
C ASN A 208 -62.47 27.85 15.28
N LYS A 209 -61.58 28.75 14.83
CA LYS A 209 -61.84 30.20 14.83
C LYS A 209 -63.06 30.57 13.97
N LYS A 210 -63.14 30.07 12.73
CA LYS A 210 -64.29 30.34 11.85
C LYS A 210 -65.60 29.81 12.43
N ALA A 211 -65.58 28.65 13.08
CA ALA A 211 -66.76 28.09 13.73
C ALA A 211 -67.21 28.95 14.93
N ALA A 212 -66.26 29.45 15.73
CA ALA A 212 -66.55 30.37 16.84
C ALA A 212 -67.15 31.69 16.34
N ASP A 213 -66.61 32.28 15.27
CA ASP A 213 -67.12 33.51 14.66
C ASP A 213 -68.54 33.35 14.10
N SER A 214 -68.96 32.14 13.72
CA SER A 214 -70.31 31.88 13.20
C SER A 214 -71.40 31.70 14.26
N LEU A 215 -71.03 31.66 15.55
CA LEU A 215 -71.94 31.47 16.68
C LEU A 215 -72.33 32.77 17.39
N PHE A 216 -71.75 33.91 16.99
CA PHE A 216 -72.03 35.25 17.51
C PHE A 216 -72.55 36.16 16.38
#